data_AF-A0A9E2S0D9-F1
#
_entry.id   AF-A0A9E2S0D9-F1
#
_cell.length_a   1.000
_cell.length_b   1.000
_cell.length_c   1.000
_cell.angle_alpha   90.00
_cell.angle_beta   90.00
_cell.angle_gamma   90.00
#
_symmetry.space_group_name_H-M   'P 1'
#
loop_
_entity.id
_entity.type
_entity.pdbx_description
1 polymer ?
#
loop_
_entity_poly.entity_id
_entity_poly.type
_entity_poly.pdbx_seq_one_letter_code
_entity_poly.pdbx_strand_id
1 'polypeptide(L)'
;HRFNKAQQDLLLPATEHGDVVLIGATTENPYFEVNSALMSRCTLWRLRALDHDALEKVLARAESALGVRFSPDARGALMDATEGDARAMLTSAETAALLVEKGKEITLEVVARARDGRLFHQGPDSHYDQTSALIKSIRGSDPDAAVYWLVRLLEAGESPRFLARRLVIFASEDIGLAQSSALVLAEAGARAVEFVGLPEARLTLTHVALALALAPKSNTVTRSLASALGALQRANGDVPAHLRDAHYAGAKEVGHGTGYLYPHDDPRGVVEQRYLPEGLAPGEIYSPGGHGEESALVDDWRARWVSHPD
;
A
#
# COMPACT_ATOMS: atom_id res chain seq x y z
N HIS A 1 -7.54 -18.38 -12.18
CA HIS A 1 -8.29 -18.12 -10.93
C HIS A 1 -9.76 -18.55 -11.04
N ARG A 2 -10.57 -18.10 -12.01
CA ARG A 2 -12.00 -18.50 -12.03
C ARG A 2 -12.30 -19.95 -12.44
N PHE A 3 -11.37 -20.63 -13.11
CA PHE A 3 -11.51 -22.05 -13.41
C PHE A 3 -11.11 -22.89 -12.21
N ASN A 4 -11.91 -23.89 -11.87
CA ASN A 4 -11.55 -24.89 -10.86
C ASN A 4 -10.41 -25.79 -11.38
N LYS A 5 -9.79 -26.58 -10.49
CA LYS A 5 -8.63 -27.44 -10.84
C LYS A 5 -8.91 -28.38 -12.02
N ALA A 6 -10.06 -29.04 -12.03
CA ALA A 6 -10.42 -29.95 -13.11
C ALA A 6 -10.56 -29.23 -14.46
N GLN A 7 -11.15 -28.02 -14.47
CA GLN A 7 -11.25 -27.20 -15.68
C GLN A 7 -9.88 -26.74 -16.19
N GLN A 8 -8.95 -26.47 -15.27
CA GLN A 8 -7.57 -26.13 -15.62
C GLN A 8 -6.84 -27.34 -16.22
N ASP A 9 -6.99 -28.53 -15.62
CA ASP A 9 -6.30 -29.75 -16.08
C ASP A 9 -6.69 -30.17 -17.51
N LEU A 10 -7.91 -29.84 -17.96
CA LEU A 10 -8.34 -30.06 -19.34
C LEU A 10 -7.50 -29.31 -20.38
N LEU A 11 -6.79 -28.25 -19.99
CA LEU A 11 -5.94 -27.46 -20.89
C LEU A 11 -4.53 -28.04 -21.06
N LEU A 12 -4.11 -28.97 -20.18
CA LEU A 12 -2.75 -29.51 -20.18
C LEU A 12 -2.40 -30.24 -21.48
N PRO A 13 -3.19 -31.21 -21.98
CA PRO A 13 -2.79 -31.98 -23.16
C PRO A 13 -2.61 -31.09 -24.40
N ALA A 14 -3.55 -30.16 -24.61
CA ALA A 14 -3.49 -29.23 -25.74
C ALA A 14 -2.30 -28.26 -25.65
N THR A 15 -1.90 -27.86 -24.43
CA THR A 15 -0.73 -27.00 -24.22
C THR A 15 0.58 -27.78 -24.43
N GLU A 16 0.64 -29.04 -23.98
CA GLU A 16 1.82 -29.91 -24.09
C GLU A 16 2.09 -30.37 -25.52
N HIS A 17 1.04 -30.73 -26.26
CA HIS A 17 1.16 -31.13 -27.66
C HIS A 17 1.41 -29.94 -28.59
N GLY A 18 1.22 -28.71 -28.10
CA GLY A 18 1.36 -27.49 -28.89
C GLY A 18 0.16 -27.21 -29.81
N ASP A 19 -1.00 -27.82 -29.52
CA ASP A 19 -2.25 -27.57 -30.25
C ASP A 19 -2.75 -26.13 -30.01
N VAL A 20 -2.40 -25.53 -28.87
CA VAL A 20 -2.74 -24.15 -28.49
C VAL A 20 -1.57 -23.41 -27.84
N VAL A 21 -1.52 -22.08 -28.03
CA VAL A 21 -0.71 -21.18 -27.20
C VAL A 21 -1.59 -20.62 -26.09
N LEU A 22 -1.32 -21.04 -24.85
CA LEU A 22 -2.10 -20.60 -23.69
C LEU A 22 -1.61 -19.24 -23.17
N ILE A 23 -2.49 -18.24 -23.19
CA ILE A 23 -2.27 -16.94 -22.55
C ILE A 23 -3.32 -16.74 -21.46
N GLY A 24 -2.89 -16.83 -20.20
CA GLY A 24 -3.74 -16.57 -19.04
C GLY A 24 -3.52 -15.17 -18.46
N ALA A 25 -4.61 -14.49 -18.10
CA ALA A 25 -4.58 -13.21 -17.40
C ALA A 25 -5.30 -13.32 -16.04
N THR A 26 -4.73 -12.71 -15.00
CA THR A 26 -5.30 -12.72 -13.66
C THR A 26 -4.89 -11.48 -12.87
N THR A 27 -5.77 -10.99 -12.01
CA THR A 27 -5.48 -9.99 -10.98
C THR A 27 -5.03 -10.64 -9.67
N GLU A 28 -5.39 -11.91 -9.46
CA GLU A 28 -5.04 -12.69 -8.27
C GLU A 28 -3.65 -13.31 -8.37
N ASN A 29 -3.08 -13.71 -7.23
CA ASN A 29 -1.78 -14.35 -7.17
C ASN A 29 -1.81 -15.74 -7.85
N PRO A 30 -1.09 -15.94 -8.98
CA PRO A 30 -1.17 -17.15 -9.78
C PRO A 30 -0.65 -18.40 -9.08
N TYR A 31 0.22 -18.27 -8.07
CA TYR A 31 0.75 -19.42 -7.32
C TYR A 31 -0.31 -20.12 -6.45
N PHE A 32 -1.40 -19.43 -6.10
CA PHE A 32 -2.51 -19.99 -5.33
C PHE A 32 -3.66 -20.45 -6.22
N GLU A 33 -3.89 -19.71 -7.31
CA GLU A 33 -5.11 -19.78 -8.11
C GLU A 33 -4.95 -20.60 -9.42
N VAL A 34 -3.74 -21.02 -9.75
CA VAL A 34 -3.43 -21.80 -10.96
C VAL A 34 -2.76 -23.11 -10.56
N ASN A 35 -3.15 -24.22 -11.21
CA ASN A 35 -2.54 -25.51 -10.95
C ASN A 35 -1.04 -25.49 -11.30
N SER A 36 -0.22 -26.09 -10.44
CA SER A 36 1.23 -26.17 -10.57
C SER A 36 1.65 -26.82 -11.90
N ALA A 37 0.89 -27.80 -12.38
CA ALA A 37 1.13 -28.44 -13.67
C ALA A 37 1.06 -27.44 -14.83
N LEU A 38 0.03 -26.59 -14.87
CA LEU A 38 -0.10 -25.54 -15.88
C LEU A 38 0.96 -24.46 -15.70
N MET A 39 1.20 -24.03 -14.45
CA MET A 39 2.23 -23.03 -14.14
C MET A 39 3.62 -23.43 -14.64
N SER A 40 3.98 -24.71 -14.54
CA SER A 40 5.28 -25.20 -15.03
C SER A 40 5.47 -25.15 -16.55
N ARG A 41 4.38 -24.95 -17.32
CA ARG A 41 4.38 -24.84 -18.79
C ARG A 41 4.12 -23.41 -19.28
N CYS A 42 3.93 -22.46 -18.36
CA CYS A 42 3.65 -21.06 -18.67
C CYS A 42 4.78 -20.15 -18.19
N THR A 43 5.12 -19.14 -18.97
CA THR A 43 5.99 -18.05 -18.49
C THR A 43 5.15 -17.02 -17.75
N LEU A 44 5.59 -16.64 -16.53
CA LEU A 44 4.88 -15.65 -15.74
C LEU A 44 5.39 -14.23 -16.03
N TRP A 45 4.48 -13.35 -16.42
CA TRP A 45 4.75 -11.92 -16.62
C TRP A 45 3.96 -11.10 -15.61
N ARG A 46 4.67 -10.29 -14.81
CA ARG A 46 4.03 -9.32 -13.92
C ARG A 46 3.82 -8.02 -14.66
N LEU A 47 2.57 -7.68 -14.93
CA LEU A 47 2.19 -6.36 -15.42
C LEU A 47 2.04 -5.39 -14.25
N ARG A 48 2.31 -4.11 -14.50
CA ARG A 48 2.07 -3.01 -13.56
C ARG A 48 0.94 -2.15 -14.10
N ALA A 49 0.24 -1.45 -13.21
CA ALA A 49 -0.66 -0.38 -13.61
C ALA A 49 0.09 0.62 -14.49
N LEU A 50 -0.62 1.21 -15.46
CA LEU A 50 -0.02 2.20 -16.35
C LEU A 50 0.31 3.46 -15.55
N ASP A 51 1.48 4.02 -15.81
CA ASP A 51 1.82 5.34 -15.34
C ASP A 51 1.09 6.41 -16.15
N HIS A 52 1.20 7.65 -15.67
CA HIS A 52 0.52 8.79 -16.28
C HIS A 52 0.98 9.01 -17.74
N ASP A 53 2.27 8.82 -18.05
CA ASP A 53 2.80 8.96 -19.41
C ASP A 53 2.25 7.89 -20.38
N ALA A 54 2.07 6.67 -19.90
CA ALA A 54 1.46 5.61 -20.68
C ALA A 54 -0.04 5.85 -20.88
N LEU A 55 -0.76 6.29 -19.85
CA LEU A 55 -2.18 6.65 -19.96
C LEU A 55 -2.40 7.81 -20.93
N GLU A 56 -1.54 8.83 -20.90
CA GLU A 56 -1.58 9.97 -21.82
C GLU A 56 -1.48 9.51 -23.29
N LYS A 57 -0.59 8.55 -23.58
CA LYS A 57 -0.46 7.94 -24.93
C LYS A 57 -1.70 7.15 -25.33
N VAL A 58 -2.33 6.45 -24.38
CA VAL A 58 -3.58 5.72 -24.64
C VAL A 58 -4.72 6.69 -24.93
N LEU A 59 -4.85 7.76 -24.14
CA LEU A 59 -5.89 8.78 -24.30
C LEU A 59 -5.73 9.53 -25.62
N ALA A 60 -4.51 9.90 -26.01
CA ALA A 60 -4.24 10.54 -27.31
C ALA A 60 -4.68 9.67 -28.50
N ARG A 61 -4.50 8.33 -28.42
CA ARG A 61 -5.01 7.41 -29.45
C ARG A 61 -6.53 7.36 -29.45
N ALA A 62 -7.15 7.37 -28.27
CA ALA A 62 -8.60 7.38 -28.12
C ALA A 62 -9.23 8.64 -28.73
N GLU A 63 -8.66 9.82 -28.48
CA GLU A 63 -9.08 11.08 -29.09
C GLU A 63 -9.09 11.03 -30.61
N SER A 64 -8.00 10.53 -31.20
CA SER A 64 -7.92 10.38 -32.65
C SER A 64 -8.94 9.38 -33.19
N ALA A 65 -9.24 8.31 -32.47
CA ALA A 65 -10.21 7.30 -32.89
C ALA A 65 -11.66 7.78 -32.75
N LEU A 66 -11.95 8.54 -31.68
CA LEU A 66 -13.28 9.07 -31.37
C LEU A 66 -13.58 10.38 -32.12
N GLY A 67 -12.56 11.07 -32.64
CA GLY A 67 -12.70 12.36 -33.30
C GLY A 67 -13.07 13.49 -32.33
N VAL A 68 -12.53 13.41 -31.10
CA VAL A 68 -12.75 14.38 -30.01
C VAL A 68 -11.41 14.87 -29.48
N ARG A 69 -11.43 15.94 -28.69
CA ARG A 69 -10.26 16.37 -27.89
C ARG A 69 -10.71 16.59 -26.46
N PHE A 70 -9.90 16.22 -25.50
CA PHE A 70 -10.10 16.53 -24.09
C PHE A 70 -9.32 17.79 -23.75
N SER A 71 -9.95 18.69 -23.00
CA SER A 71 -9.23 19.83 -22.42
C SER A 71 -8.15 19.34 -21.44
N PRO A 72 -7.05 20.09 -21.21
CA PRO A 72 -5.94 19.62 -20.37
C PRO A 72 -6.34 19.19 -18.96
N ASP A 73 -7.30 19.89 -18.35
CA ASP A 73 -7.87 19.58 -17.04
C ASP A 73 -8.74 18.30 -17.06
N ALA A 74 -9.51 18.10 -18.13
CA ALA A 74 -10.30 16.89 -18.33
C ALA A 74 -9.43 15.63 -18.45
N ARG A 75 -8.29 15.75 -19.13
CA ARG A 75 -7.30 14.66 -19.28
C ARG A 75 -6.75 14.22 -17.93
N GLY A 76 -6.22 15.17 -17.16
CA GLY A 76 -5.62 14.89 -15.85
C GLY A 76 -6.63 14.20 -14.92
N ALA A 77 -7.82 14.78 -14.79
CA ALA A 77 -8.88 14.22 -13.95
C ALA A 77 -9.30 12.81 -14.38
N LEU A 78 -9.36 12.54 -15.68
CA LEU A 78 -9.71 11.21 -16.19
C LEU A 78 -8.63 10.17 -15.88
N MET A 79 -7.36 10.54 -16.03
CA MET A 79 -6.23 9.65 -15.73
C MET A 79 -6.13 9.36 -14.23
N ASP A 80 -6.21 10.38 -13.38
CA ASP A 80 -6.15 10.23 -11.92
C ASP A 80 -7.27 9.32 -11.41
N ALA A 81 -8.48 9.51 -11.92
CA ALA A 81 -9.66 8.75 -11.51
C ALA A 81 -9.66 7.27 -11.98
N THR A 82 -8.66 6.83 -12.75
CA THR A 82 -8.60 5.46 -13.28
C THR A 82 -7.43 4.66 -12.75
N GLU A 83 -6.53 5.26 -11.96
CA GLU A 83 -5.42 4.59 -11.27
C GLU A 83 -4.61 3.64 -12.16
N GLY A 84 -4.39 4.01 -13.43
CA GLY A 84 -3.64 3.18 -14.38
C GLY A 84 -4.44 2.08 -15.09
N ASP A 85 -5.76 1.98 -14.88
CA ASP A 85 -6.67 1.12 -15.67
C ASP A 85 -7.08 1.83 -16.97
N ALA A 86 -6.35 1.55 -18.05
CA ALA A 86 -6.67 2.06 -19.39
C ALA A 86 -8.07 1.69 -19.87
N ARG A 87 -8.60 0.51 -19.52
CA ARG A 87 -9.96 0.12 -19.96
C ARG A 87 -11.00 1.01 -19.29
N ALA A 88 -10.89 1.25 -17.99
CA ALA A 88 -11.79 2.15 -17.27
C ALA A 88 -11.71 3.59 -17.82
N MET A 89 -10.50 4.04 -18.15
CA MET A 89 -10.26 5.34 -18.79
C MET A 89 -10.93 5.43 -20.16
N LEU A 90 -10.73 4.44 -21.02
CA LEU A 90 -11.32 4.39 -22.36
C LEU A 90 -12.85 4.33 -22.31
N THR A 91 -13.44 3.52 -21.41
CA THR A 91 -14.90 3.48 -21.21
C THR A 91 -15.43 4.85 -20.80
N SER A 92 -14.74 5.55 -19.89
CA SER A 92 -15.14 6.90 -19.47
C SER A 92 -14.99 7.91 -20.62
N ALA A 93 -13.93 7.79 -21.43
CA ALA A 93 -13.70 8.63 -22.60
C ALA A 93 -14.78 8.42 -23.68
N GLU A 94 -15.15 7.17 -23.95
CA GLU A 94 -16.24 6.82 -24.88
C GLU A 94 -17.58 7.40 -24.42
N THR A 95 -17.93 7.24 -23.13
CA THR A 95 -19.14 7.83 -22.57
C THR A 95 -19.12 9.36 -22.68
N ALA A 96 -17.99 10.00 -22.39
CA ALA A 96 -17.84 11.46 -22.52
C ALA A 96 -17.99 11.92 -23.98
N ALA A 97 -17.45 11.17 -24.94
CA ALA A 97 -17.60 11.46 -26.36
C ALA A 97 -19.06 11.36 -26.85
N LEU A 98 -19.88 10.48 -26.26
CA LEU A 98 -21.32 10.39 -26.56
C LEU A 98 -22.12 11.59 -26.04
N LEU A 99 -21.60 12.33 -25.05
CA LEU A 99 -22.26 13.48 -24.45
C LEU A 99 -21.98 14.80 -25.20
N VAL A 100 -21.10 14.79 -26.21
CA VAL A 100 -20.72 15.97 -26.99
C VAL A 100 -20.99 15.80 -28.47
N GLU A 101 -21.21 16.90 -29.17
CA GLU A 101 -21.26 16.89 -30.64
C GLU A 101 -19.87 16.59 -31.22
N LYS A 102 -19.82 15.89 -32.36
CA LYS A 102 -18.57 15.58 -33.05
C LYS A 102 -17.75 16.83 -33.32
N GLY A 103 -16.46 16.78 -32.98
CA GLY A 103 -15.53 17.90 -33.15
C GLY A 103 -15.55 18.95 -32.03
N LYS A 104 -16.44 18.83 -31.03
CA LYS A 104 -16.34 19.63 -29.81
C LYS A 104 -15.33 19.04 -28.85
N GLU A 105 -14.74 19.92 -28.04
CA GLU A 105 -13.85 19.56 -26.95
C GLU A 105 -14.67 18.98 -25.78
N ILE A 106 -14.16 17.90 -25.19
CA ILE A 106 -14.66 17.29 -23.96
C ILE A 106 -14.02 18.03 -22.79
N THR A 107 -14.85 18.78 -22.09
CA THR A 107 -14.46 19.52 -20.88
C THR A 107 -14.53 18.63 -19.65
N LEU A 108 -13.93 19.08 -18.55
CA LEU A 108 -13.98 18.37 -17.27
C LEU A 108 -15.43 18.14 -16.78
N GLU A 109 -16.34 19.08 -17.02
CA GLU A 109 -17.77 18.92 -16.72
C GLU A 109 -18.41 17.74 -17.49
N VAL A 110 -18.02 17.56 -18.76
CA VAL A 110 -18.49 16.43 -19.58
C VAL A 110 -17.94 15.12 -19.04
N VAL A 111 -16.66 15.06 -18.69
CA VAL A 111 -16.08 13.84 -18.09
C VAL A 111 -16.75 13.54 -16.74
N ALA A 112 -17.04 14.56 -15.93
CA ALA A 112 -17.77 14.39 -14.68
C ALA A 112 -19.14 13.77 -14.92
N ARG A 113 -19.91 14.31 -15.87
CA ARG A 113 -21.21 13.75 -16.26
C ARG A 113 -21.10 12.33 -16.81
N ALA A 114 -20.05 12.03 -17.57
CA ALA A 114 -19.79 10.68 -18.08
C ALA A 114 -19.48 9.66 -16.98
N ARG A 115 -19.16 10.14 -15.77
CA ARG A 115 -18.87 9.34 -14.58
C ARG A 115 -19.84 9.64 -13.44
N ASP A 116 -21.10 9.95 -13.78
CA ASP A 116 -22.21 10.21 -12.84
C ASP A 116 -21.95 11.37 -11.85
N GLY A 117 -21.36 12.47 -12.33
CA GLY A 117 -21.08 13.66 -11.53
C GLY A 117 -19.89 13.52 -10.58
N ARG A 118 -19.20 12.37 -10.56
CA ARG A 118 -18.10 12.12 -9.63
C ARG A 118 -16.92 13.06 -9.84
N LEU A 119 -16.64 13.57 -11.05
CA LEU A 119 -15.47 14.46 -11.26
C LEU A 119 -15.75 15.95 -11.01
N PHE A 120 -16.82 16.34 -10.30
CA PHE A 120 -17.11 17.77 -10.08
C PHE A 120 -16.09 18.44 -9.13
N HIS A 121 -15.00 18.88 -9.77
CA HIS A 121 -14.14 20.06 -9.55
C HIS A 121 -13.76 20.49 -8.13
N GLN A 122 -12.45 20.60 -7.90
CA GLN A 122 -11.69 21.87 -7.79
C GLN A 122 -10.26 21.59 -8.33
N GLY A 123 -9.52 22.59 -8.83
CA GLY A 123 -8.36 22.45 -9.77
C GLY A 123 -7.23 21.43 -9.45
N PRO A 124 -6.18 21.34 -10.30
CA PRO A 124 -5.14 20.29 -10.21
C PRO A 124 -4.50 20.13 -8.82
N ASP A 125 -4.36 21.23 -8.06
CA ASP A 125 -3.81 21.22 -6.70
C ASP A 125 -4.83 20.84 -5.60
N SER A 126 -6.14 20.88 -5.91
CA SER A 126 -7.20 20.73 -4.91
C SER A 126 -7.32 19.30 -4.37
N HIS A 127 -7.05 18.29 -5.19
CA HIS A 127 -7.03 16.90 -4.72
C HIS A 127 -6.00 16.70 -3.60
N TYR A 128 -4.77 17.14 -3.85
CA TYR A 128 -3.67 17.00 -2.89
C TYR A 128 -3.91 17.82 -1.63
N ASP A 129 -4.44 19.05 -1.78
CA ASP A 129 -4.79 19.90 -0.64
C ASP A 129 -5.88 19.29 0.24
N GLN A 130 -6.95 18.75 -0.36
CA GLN A 130 -8.04 18.12 0.37
C GLN A 130 -7.60 16.80 1.04
N THR A 131 -6.82 15.98 0.34
CA THR A 131 -6.23 14.75 0.91
C THR A 131 -5.26 15.08 2.05
N SER A 132 -4.45 16.13 1.87
CA SER A 132 -3.55 16.67 2.88
C SER A 132 -4.32 17.16 4.10
N ALA A 133 -5.45 17.85 3.89
CA ALA A 133 -6.33 18.31 4.95
C ALA A 133 -6.94 17.13 5.72
N LEU A 134 -7.46 16.11 5.04
CA LEU A 134 -7.94 14.87 5.67
C LEU A 134 -6.86 14.27 6.59
N ILE A 135 -5.65 14.05 6.06
CA ILE A 135 -4.57 13.44 6.82
C ILE A 135 -4.13 14.30 8.00
N LYS A 136 -4.05 15.62 7.83
CA LYS A 136 -3.72 16.55 8.91
C LYS A 136 -4.82 16.61 9.98
N SER A 137 -6.09 16.52 9.60
CA SER A 137 -7.21 16.46 10.54
C SER A 137 -7.17 15.19 11.39
N ILE A 138 -6.93 14.03 10.77
CA ILE A 138 -6.76 12.76 11.52
C ILE A 138 -5.51 12.84 12.42
N ARG A 139 -4.38 13.37 11.92
CA ARG A 139 -3.15 13.59 12.71
C ARG A 139 -3.38 14.51 13.91
N GLY A 140 -4.15 15.57 13.70
CA GLY A 140 -4.55 16.54 14.72
C GLY A 140 -5.63 16.03 15.67
N SER A 141 -6.09 14.78 15.51
CA SER A 141 -7.15 14.17 16.31
C SER A 141 -8.47 14.95 16.27
N ASP A 142 -8.81 15.51 15.11
CA ASP A 142 -10.09 16.19 14.87
C ASP A 142 -11.02 15.26 14.05
N PRO A 143 -11.95 14.54 14.72
CA PRO A 143 -12.84 13.59 14.05
C PRO A 143 -13.85 14.29 13.13
N ASP A 144 -14.32 15.49 13.48
CA ASP A 144 -15.30 16.23 12.69
C ASP A 144 -14.68 16.68 11.37
N ALA A 145 -13.49 17.28 11.43
CA ALA A 145 -12.76 17.70 10.24
C ALA A 145 -12.32 16.50 9.38
N ALA A 146 -11.93 15.38 10.00
CA ALA A 146 -11.59 14.16 9.28
C ALA A 146 -12.76 13.64 8.45
N VAL A 147 -13.96 13.54 9.03
CA VAL A 147 -15.16 13.11 8.29
C VAL A 147 -15.54 14.12 7.22
N TYR A 148 -15.48 15.42 7.51
CA TYR A 148 -15.78 16.48 6.53
C TYR A 148 -14.90 16.35 5.27
N TRP A 149 -13.57 16.28 5.44
CA TRP A 149 -12.65 16.17 4.30
C TRP A 149 -12.79 14.83 3.56
N LEU A 150 -13.02 13.73 4.28
CA LEU A 150 -13.24 12.42 3.67
C LEU A 150 -14.49 12.43 2.78
N VAL A 151 -15.62 12.92 3.30
CA VAL A 151 -16.87 12.99 2.54
C VAL A 151 -16.71 13.95 1.36
N ARG A 152 -16.06 15.10 1.55
CA ARG A 152 -15.80 16.04 0.46
C ARG A 152 -14.99 15.39 -0.67
N LEU A 153 -13.94 14.63 -0.35
CA LEU A 153 -13.16 13.88 -1.33
C LEU A 153 -14.03 12.85 -2.07
N LEU A 154 -14.84 12.09 -1.35
CA LEU A 154 -15.74 11.08 -1.95
C LEU A 154 -16.79 11.70 -2.88
N GLU A 155 -17.40 12.82 -2.48
CA GLU A 155 -18.37 13.54 -3.32
C GLU A 155 -17.69 14.22 -4.51
N ALA A 156 -16.41 14.60 -4.38
CA ALA A 156 -15.55 15.04 -5.49
C ALA A 156 -14.99 13.88 -6.34
N GLY A 157 -15.50 12.66 -6.13
CA GLY A 157 -15.20 11.46 -6.93
C GLY A 157 -13.83 10.87 -6.71
N GLU A 158 -13.20 11.20 -5.59
CA GLU A 158 -11.94 10.60 -5.20
C GLU A 158 -12.04 9.08 -5.16
N SER A 159 -10.96 8.41 -5.54
CA SER A 159 -10.93 6.97 -5.48
C SER A 159 -11.03 6.49 -4.03
N PRO A 160 -12.03 5.63 -3.69
CA PRO A 160 -12.11 5.02 -2.36
C PRO A 160 -10.88 4.19 -2.02
N ARG A 161 -10.26 3.57 -3.04
CA ARG A 161 -9.02 2.80 -2.89
C ARG A 161 -7.86 3.70 -2.53
N PHE A 162 -7.77 4.87 -3.18
CA PHE A 162 -6.78 5.87 -2.84
C PHE A 162 -6.91 6.32 -1.38
N LEU A 163 -8.12 6.69 -0.95
CA LEU A 163 -8.39 7.08 0.43
C LEU A 163 -8.04 5.96 1.42
N ALA A 164 -8.44 4.72 1.14
CA ALA A 164 -8.11 3.56 1.96
C ALA A 164 -6.59 3.38 2.11
N ARG A 165 -5.82 3.47 1.02
CA ARG A 165 -4.34 3.37 1.06
C ARG A 165 -3.74 4.47 1.95
N ARG A 166 -4.26 5.70 1.88
CA ARG A 166 -3.81 6.81 2.72
C ARG A 166 -4.07 6.55 4.21
N LEU A 167 -5.23 5.99 4.56
CA LEU A 167 -5.56 5.59 5.94
C LEU A 167 -4.71 4.43 6.45
N VAL A 168 -4.38 3.45 5.60
CA VAL A 168 -3.49 2.33 5.95
C VAL A 168 -2.07 2.81 6.27
N ILE A 169 -1.51 3.69 5.43
CA ILE A 169 -0.19 4.29 5.69
C ILE A 169 -0.21 5.12 6.98
N PHE A 170 -1.25 5.94 7.15
CA PHE A 170 -1.44 6.77 8.34
C PHE A 170 -1.39 5.96 9.63
N ALA A 171 -2.03 4.78 9.65
CA ALA A 171 -2.04 3.91 10.83
C ALA A 171 -0.63 3.50 11.30
N SER A 172 0.34 3.39 10.38
CA SER A 172 1.75 3.14 10.75
C SER A 172 2.55 4.42 10.99
N GLU A 173 2.27 5.48 10.21
CA GLU A 173 3.03 6.73 10.22
C GLU A 173 2.80 7.58 11.48
N ASP A 174 1.53 7.69 11.90
CA ASP A 174 1.04 8.67 12.88
C ASP A 174 0.39 8.04 14.13
N ILE A 175 0.06 6.75 14.09
CA ILE A 175 -0.43 5.99 15.27
C ILE A 175 0.64 5.01 15.74
N GLY A 176 1.16 4.17 14.83
CA GLY A 176 2.29 3.29 15.09
C GLY A 176 2.08 2.41 16.33
N LEU A 177 3.09 2.39 17.21
CA LEU A 177 3.06 1.57 18.43
C LEU A 177 2.11 2.10 19.50
N ALA A 178 1.57 3.32 19.38
CA ALA A 178 0.60 3.82 20.35
C ALA A 178 -0.72 3.04 20.30
N GLN A 179 -1.05 2.44 19.15
CA GLN A 179 -2.15 1.49 19.04
C GLN A 179 -1.94 0.58 17.81
N SER A 180 -1.26 -0.55 17.99
CA SER A 180 -0.83 -1.40 16.86
C SER A 180 -2.02 -1.99 16.08
N SER A 181 -3.17 -2.14 16.74
CA SER A 181 -4.42 -2.60 16.12
C SER A 181 -4.97 -1.65 15.05
N ALA A 182 -4.55 -0.37 15.02
CA ALA A 182 -4.99 0.60 14.04
C ALA A 182 -4.63 0.19 12.59
N LEU A 183 -3.46 -0.43 12.38
CA LEU A 183 -3.06 -0.92 11.06
C LEU A 183 -3.98 -2.05 10.59
N VAL A 184 -4.34 -2.97 11.50
CA VAL A 184 -5.25 -4.07 11.21
C VAL A 184 -6.65 -3.56 10.86
N LEU A 185 -7.15 -2.57 11.61
CA LEU A 185 -8.43 -1.92 11.33
C LEU A 185 -8.43 -1.24 9.95
N ALA A 186 -7.37 -0.49 9.64
CA ALA A 186 -7.26 0.22 8.36
C ALA A 186 -7.16 -0.75 7.18
N GLU A 187 -6.43 -1.86 7.31
CA GLU A 187 -6.32 -2.88 6.26
C GLU A 187 -7.65 -3.63 6.06
N ALA A 188 -8.34 -3.99 7.15
CA ALA A 188 -9.69 -4.54 7.07
C ALA A 188 -10.66 -3.58 6.38
N GLY A 189 -10.54 -2.27 6.67
CA GLY A 189 -11.28 -1.22 5.98
C GLY A 189 -10.98 -1.15 4.48
N ALA A 190 -9.71 -1.21 4.09
CA ALA A 190 -9.30 -1.24 2.69
C ALA A 190 -9.85 -2.47 1.95
N ARG A 191 -9.79 -3.66 2.58
CA ARG A 191 -10.40 -4.87 2.01
C ARG A 191 -11.92 -4.73 1.89
N ALA A 192 -12.58 -4.15 2.88
CA ALA A 192 -14.02 -3.90 2.83
C ALA A 192 -14.39 -2.91 1.71
N VAL A 193 -13.56 -1.90 1.43
CA VAL A 193 -13.74 -1.03 0.25
C VAL A 193 -13.70 -1.83 -1.05
N GLU A 194 -12.75 -2.75 -1.19
CA GLU A 194 -12.66 -3.63 -2.37
C GLU A 194 -13.86 -4.56 -2.52
N PHE A 195 -14.27 -5.17 -1.40
CA PHE A 195 -15.30 -6.20 -1.38
C PHE A 195 -16.71 -5.63 -1.52
N VAL A 196 -16.99 -4.49 -0.86
CA VAL A 196 -18.33 -3.89 -0.81
C VAL A 196 -18.52 -2.84 -1.91
N GLY A 197 -17.52 -2.00 -2.15
CA GLY A 197 -17.62 -0.89 -3.09
C GLY A 197 -18.52 0.26 -2.62
N LEU A 198 -18.55 1.35 -3.40
CA LEU A 198 -19.46 2.47 -3.17
C LEU A 198 -20.88 2.15 -3.66
N PRO A 199 -21.94 2.71 -3.03
CA PRO A 199 -21.92 3.74 -1.98
C PRO A 199 -21.71 3.28 -0.54
N GLU A 200 -21.86 2.00 -0.22
CA GLU A 200 -21.87 1.48 1.15
C GLU A 200 -20.48 1.58 1.82
N ALA A 201 -19.40 1.44 1.04
CA ALA A 201 -18.03 1.59 1.55
C ALA A 201 -17.72 2.98 2.15
N ARG A 202 -18.58 3.99 1.93
CA ARG A 202 -18.48 5.29 2.63
C ARG A 202 -18.54 5.11 4.15
N LEU A 203 -19.41 4.22 4.65
CA LEU A 203 -19.52 3.93 6.08
C LEU A 203 -18.23 3.29 6.62
N THR A 204 -17.65 2.37 5.86
CA THR A 204 -16.39 1.72 6.20
C THR A 204 -15.25 2.74 6.28
N LEU A 205 -15.09 3.58 5.27
CA LEU A 205 -14.04 4.61 5.25
C LEU A 205 -14.21 5.61 6.40
N THR A 206 -15.45 6.05 6.66
CA THR A 206 -15.78 6.94 7.78
C THR A 206 -15.46 6.30 9.13
N HIS A 207 -15.81 5.03 9.31
CA HIS A 207 -15.48 4.29 10.54
C HIS A 207 -13.97 4.26 10.76
N VAL A 208 -13.19 3.90 9.74
CA VAL A 208 -11.73 3.89 9.86
C VAL A 208 -11.19 5.28 10.15
N ALA A 209 -11.61 6.32 9.41
CA ALA A 209 -11.13 7.68 9.63
C ALA A 209 -11.41 8.20 11.05
N LEU A 210 -12.61 7.94 11.59
CA LEU A 210 -12.96 8.27 12.97
C LEU A 210 -12.09 7.52 13.98
N ALA A 211 -11.92 6.21 13.80
CA ALA A 211 -11.09 5.41 14.69
C ALA A 211 -9.64 5.89 14.71
N LEU A 212 -9.07 6.21 13.54
CA LEU A 212 -7.71 6.75 13.44
C LEU A 212 -7.60 8.16 14.03
N ALA A 213 -8.62 9.01 13.87
CA ALA A 213 -8.65 10.35 14.45
C ALA A 213 -8.68 10.29 15.99
N LEU A 214 -9.44 9.34 16.55
CA LEU A 214 -9.57 9.13 18.00
C LEU A 214 -8.41 8.34 18.63
N ALA A 215 -7.63 7.60 17.83
CA ALA A 215 -6.52 6.80 18.32
C ALA A 215 -5.39 7.67 18.93
N PRO A 216 -4.65 7.15 19.93
CA PRO A 216 -3.44 7.81 20.41
C PRO A 216 -2.41 7.90 19.28
N LYS A 217 -1.67 9.01 19.21
CA LYS A 217 -0.71 9.28 18.14
C LYS A 217 0.71 8.94 18.57
N SER A 218 1.47 8.34 17.68
CA SER A 218 2.92 8.16 17.81
C SER A 218 3.56 8.08 16.43
N ASN A 219 4.62 8.86 16.24
CA ASN A 219 5.44 8.86 15.02
C ASN A 219 6.78 8.14 15.22
N THR A 220 6.91 7.34 16.27
CA THR A 220 8.19 6.71 16.63
C THR A 220 8.64 5.70 15.58
N VAL A 221 7.71 5.03 14.91
CA VAL A 221 7.99 4.17 13.73
C VAL A 221 8.63 5.00 12.62
N THR A 222 8.00 6.12 12.24
CA THR A 222 8.49 7.04 11.20
C THR A 222 9.88 7.59 11.55
N ARG A 223 10.07 8.06 12.79
CA ARG A 223 11.37 8.54 13.28
C ARG A 223 12.42 7.44 13.27
N SER A 224 12.08 6.21 13.64
CA SER A 224 13.02 5.09 13.66
C SER A 224 13.48 4.70 12.28
N LEU A 225 12.58 4.67 11.30
CA LEU A 225 12.93 4.43 9.91
C LEU A 225 13.87 5.51 9.38
N ALA A 226 13.57 6.78 9.65
CA ALA A 226 14.44 7.89 9.26
C ALA A 226 15.83 7.80 9.92
N SER A 227 15.89 7.50 11.22
CA SER A 227 17.15 7.30 11.95
C SER A 227 17.96 6.14 11.39
N ALA A 228 17.32 5.01 11.07
CA ALA A 228 17.98 3.85 10.48
C ALA A 228 18.57 4.16 9.09
N LEU A 229 17.81 4.85 8.23
CA LEU A 229 18.29 5.26 6.91
C LEU A 229 19.50 6.21 7.02
N GLY A 230 19.46 7.15 7.97
CA GLY A 230 20.60 8.04 8.25
C GLY A 230 21.80 7.31 8.87
N ALA A 231 21.57 6.27 9.69
CA ALA A 231 22.62 5.44 10.25
C ALA A 231 23.36 4.66 9.16
N LEU A 232 22.63 4.07 8.19
CA LEU A 232 23.21 3.33 7.07
C LEU A 232 24.13 4.20 6.18
N GLN A 233 23.84 5.50 6.08
CA GLN A 233 24.70 6.44 5.33
C GLN A 233 26.01 6.76 6.06
N ARG A 234 26.04 6.69 7.40
CA ARG A 234 27.21 7.03 8.23
C ARG A 234 28.06 5.82 8.59
N ALA A 235 27.41 4.68 8.83
CA ALA A 235 28.03 3.44 9.27
C ALA A 235 27.47 2.30 8.43
N ASN A 236 28.26 1.85 7.47
CA ASN A 236 28.01 0.63 6.70
C ASN A 236 28.89 -0.50 7.24
N GLY A 237 28.73 -0.80 8.54
CA GLY A 237 29.51 -1.83 9.21
C GLY A 237 29.06 -3.23 8.81
N ASP A 238 30.01 -4.16 8.77
CA ASP A 238 29.70 -5.58 8.54
C ASP A 238 28.79 -6.14 9.64
N VAL A 239 28.03 -7.18 9.28
CA VAL A 239 27.30 -7.98 10.27
C VAL A 239 28.30 -8.55 11.29
N PRO A 240 28.10 -8.33 12.62
CA PRO A 240 28.94 -8.91 13.66
C PRO A 240 29.10 -10.42 13.48
N ALA A 241 30.31 -10.95 13.67
CA ALA A 241 30.64 -12.34 13.34
C ALA A 241 29.70 -13.36 14.01
N HIS A 242 29.32 -13.13 15.27
CA HIS A 242 28.39 -13.97 16.03
C HIS A 242 26.94 -13.92 15.53
N LEU A 243 26.56 -12.96 14.68
CA LEU A 243 25.23 -12.88 14.06
C LEU A 243 25.21 -13.40 12.62
N ARG A 244 26.38 -13.75 12.05
CA ARG A 244 26.47 -14.29 10.70
C ARG A 244 25.95 -15.73 10.66
N ASP A 245 25.42 -16.12 9.51
CA ASP A 245 24.92 -17.48 9.27
C ASP A 245 26.01 -18.52 9.52
N ALA A 246 25.69 -19.52 10.35
CA ALA A 246 26.56 -20.61 10.74
C ALA A 246 26.21 -21.96 10.08
N HIS A 247 25.17 -22.01 9.24
CA HIS A 247 24.60 -23.26 8.72
C HIS A 247 25.32 -23.81 7.48
N TYR A 248 26.26 -23.09 6.88
CA TYR A 248 26.98 -23.53 5.68
C TYR A 248 28.33 -24.19 6.00
N ALA A 249 28.80 -25.06 5.09
CA ALA A 249 30.07 -25.75 5.24
C ALA A 249 31.25 -24.75 5.27
N GLY A 250 32.10 -24.85 6.29
CA GLY A 250 33.23 -23.92 6.50
C GLY A 250 32.89 -22.68 7.36
N ALA A 251 31.63 -22.47 7.77
CA ALA A 251 31.25 -21.32 8.60
C ALA A 251 32.06 -21.21 9.91
N LYS A 252 32.33 -22.35 10.57
CA LYS A 252 33.16 -22.40 11.79
C LYS A 252 34.63 -22.04 11.54
N GLU A 253 35.16 -22.33 10.34
CA GLU A 253 36.55 -22.05 9.98
C GLU A 253 36.79 -20.56 9.75
N VAL A 254 35.75 -19.84 9.29
CA VAL A 254 35.76 -18.37 9.14
C VAL A 254 35.16 -17.62 10.33
N GLY A 255 34.87 -18.32 11.44
CA GLY A 255 34.40 -17.74 12.69
C GLY A 255 32.94 -17.24 12.69
N HIS A 256 32.13 -17.61 11.70
CA HIS A 256 30.72 -17.21 11.64
C HIS A 256 29.88 -17.91 12.72
N GLY A 257 28.98 -17.16 13.35
CA GLY A 257 28.13 -17.62 14.46
C GLY A 257 28.89 -18.00 15.73
N THR A 258 30.21 -17.86 15.74
CA THR A 258 31.02 -18.17 16.92
C THR A 258 30.76 -17.13 18.00
N GLY A 259 30.37 -17.59 19.20
CA GLY A 259 30.03 -16.71 20.32
C GLY A 259 28.60 -16.16 20.30
N TYR A 260 27.73 -16.64 19.40
CA TYR A 260 26.31 -16.29 19.45
C TYR A 260 25.67 -16.77 20.75
N LEU A 261 24.99 -15.86 21.45
CA LEU A 261 24.19 -16.20 22.62
C LEU A 261 22.73 -16.36 22.19
N TYR A 262 22.13 -17.53 22.41
CA TYR A 262 20.75 -17.78 22.03
C TYR A 262 19.79 -17.30 23.14
N PRO A 263 18.91 -16.29 22.89
CA PRO A 263 18.12 -15.68 23.95
C PRO A 263 17.17 -16.64 24.69
N HIS A 264 16.74 -17.73 24.06
CA HIS A 264 15.84 -18.70 24.70
C HIS A 264 16.53 -19.63 25.71
N ASP A 265 17.87 -19.66 25.74
CA ASP A 265 18.61 -20.35 26.79
C ASP A 265 18.69 -19.52 28.08
N ASP A 266 18.38 -18.23 28.01
CA ASP A 266 18.22 -17.35 29.17
C ASP A 266 16.76 -17.39 29.66
N PRO A 267 16.48 -17.62 30.96
CA PRO A 267 15.12 -17.65 31.50
C PRO A 267 14.29 -16.39 31.26
N ARG A 268 14.93 -15.23 31.03
CA ARG A 268 14.27 -13.95 30.73
C ARG A 268 13.85 -13.86 29.26
N GLY A 269 14.36 -14.75 28.40
CA GLY A 269 14.19 -14.70 26.96
C GLY A 269 14.95 -13.56 26.28
N VAL A 270 15.95 -12.98 26.98
CA VAL A 270 16.81 -11.89 26.49
C VAL A 270 18.24 -12.14 26.93
N VAL A 271 19.21 -11.69 26.13
CA VAL A 271 20.63 -11.81 26.46
C VAL A 271 21.41 -10.57 26.04
N GLU A 272 22.33 -10.16 26.90
CA GLU A 272 23.25 -9.05 26.63
C GLU A 272 24.32 -9.49 25.63
N GLN A 273 24.19 -9.01 24.40
CA GLN A 273 25.20 -9.10 23.36
C GLN A 273 25.01 -7.94 22.38
N ARG A 274 26.04 -7.66 21.58
CA ARG A 274 25.97 -6.61 20.57
C ARG A 274 25.16 -7.08 19.36
N TYR A 275 24.06 -6.42 19.05
CA TYR A 275 23.25 -6.69 17.85
C TYR A 275 23.53 -5.72 16.69
N LEU A 276 23.86 -4.47 17.01
CA LEU A 276 24.21 -3.45 16.02
C LEU A 276 25.66 -3.60 15.54
N PRO A 277 25.98 -3.27 14.28
CA PRO A 277 27.36 -3.23 13.81
C PRO A 277 28.21 -2.23 14.59
N GLU A 278 29.53 -2.30 14.38
CA GLU A 278 30.44 -1.28 14.89
C GLU A 278 30.07 0.12 14.37
N GLY A 279 30.28 1.14 15.20
CA GLY A 279 29.94 2.53 14.88
C GLY A 279 28.51 2.96 15.17
N LEU A 280 27.61 2.05 15.57
CA LEU A 280 26.25 2.38 16.02
C LEU A 280 26.06 2.10 17.51
N ALA A 281 25.43 3.03 18.22
CA ALA A 281 25.16 2.94 19.65
C ALA A 281 23.77 2.35 19.94
N PRO A 282 23.59 1.60 21.05
CA PRO A 282 22.27 1.23 21.54
C PRO A 282 21.37 2.46 21.74
N GLY A 283 20.12 2.39 21.28
CA GLY A 283 19.15 3.49 21.38
C GLY A 283 19.28 4.60 20.34
N GLU A 284 20.23 4.51 19.39
CA GLU A 284 20.42 5.53 18.34
C GLU A 284 19.31 5.51 17.27
N ILE A 285 18.68 4.34 17.04
CA ILE A 285 17.69 4.15 15.97
C ILE A 285 16.26 4.39 16.48
N TYR A 286 15.85 3.67 17.52
CA TYR A 286 14.50 3.76 18.08
C TYR A 286 14.51 4.54 19.40
N SER A 287 13.74 5.62 19.43
CA SER A 287 13.49 6.46 20.60
C SER A 287 12.02 6.32 20.99
N PRO A 288 11.71 5.58 22.08
CA PRO A 288 10.33 5.29 22.47
C PRO A 288 9.47 6.52 22.75
N GLY A 289 8.20 6.43 22.39
CA GLY A 289 7.16 7.38 22.78
C GLY A 289 6.53 7.03 24.13
N GLY A 290 5.73 7.95 24.67
CA GLY A 290 4.98 7.76 25.92
C GLY A 290 3.46 7.68 25.75
N HIS A 291 2.98 7.45 24.52
CA HIS A 291 1.56 7.54 24.18
C HIS A 291 0.97 6.15 23.93
N GLY A 292 -0.27 5.94 24.39
CA GLY A 292 -1.01 4.71 24.15
C GLY A 292 -0.29 3.45 24.65
N GLU A 293 -0.41 2.38 23.88
CA GLU A 293 0.16 1.05 24.15
C GLU A 293 1.70 1.07 24.17
N GLU A 294 2.34 2.02 23.47
CA GLU A 294 3.80 2.07 23.32
C GLU A 294 4.53 2.17 24.66
N SER A 295 3.99 2.96 25.60
CA SER A 295 4.60 3.11 26.93
C SER A 295 4.67 1.77 27.66
N ALA A 296 3.56 1.03 27.69
CA ALA A 296 3.50 -0.27 28.36
C ALA A 296 4.41 -1.30 27.68
N LEU A 297 4.43 -1.35 26.34
CA LEU A 297 5.33 -2.22 25.58
C LEU A 297 6.80 -1.98 25.91
N VAL A 298 7.17 -0.70 26.08
CA VAL A 298 8.54 -0.29 26.38
C VAL A 298 8.91 -0.61 27.83
N ASP A 299 7.98 -0.43 28.76
CA ASP A 299 8.19 -0.76 30.17
C ASP A 299 8.33 -2.28 30.37
N ASP A 300 7.48 -3.09 29.73
CA ASP A 300 7.60 -4.56 29.72
C ASP A 300 8.90 -5.01 29.05
N TRP A 301 9.31 -4.34 27.98
CA TRP A 301 10.62 -4.58 27.36
C TRP A 301 11.77 -4.29 28.31
N ARG A 302 11.79 -3.12 28.97
CA ARG A 302 12.83 -2.76 29.95
C ARG A 302 12.86 -3.71 31.14
N ALA A 303 11.71 -4.13 31.65
CA ALA A 303 11.60 -5.03 32.79
C ALA A 303 12.34 -6.36 32.55
N ARG A 304 12.29 -6.90 31.32
CA ARG A 304 13.03 -8.13 30.93
C ARG A 304 14.55 -8.00 31.08
N TRP A 305 15.09 -6.79 30.98
CA TRP A 305 16.52 -6.54 31.12
C TRP A 305 16.94 -6.33 32.59
N VAL A 306 16.03 -5.86 33.45
CA VAL A 306 16.31 -5.52 34.86
C VAL A 306 16.07 -6.69 35.80
N SER A 307 15.14 -7.60 35.49
CA SER A 307 14.81 -8.71 36.38
C SER A 307 15.94 -9.75 36.46
N HIS A 308 16.54 -9.89 37.65
CA HIS A 308 17.17 -11.11 38.14
C HIS A 308 16.60 -11.44 39.51
N PRO A 309 16.16 -12.68 39.75
CA PRO A 309 16.40 -13.37 41.00
C PRO A 309 17.79 -14.02 40.92
N ASP A 310 18.78 -13.38 41.54
CA ASP A 310 19.80 -13.97 42.43
C ASP A 310 20.81 -12.88 42.87
#